data_AF-F5W1H3-F1
#
_entry.id   AF-F5W1H3-F1
#
_cell.length_a   1.000
_cell.length_b   1.000
_cell.length_c   1.000
_cell.angle_alpha   90.00
_cell.angle_beta   90.00
_cell.angle_gamma   90.00
#
_symmetry.space_group_name_H-M   'P 1'
#
loop_
_entity.id
_entity.type
_entity.pdbx_description
1 polymer ?
#
loop_
_entity_poly.entity_id
_entity_poly.type
_entity_poly.pdbx_seq_one_letter_code
_entity_poly.pdbx_strand_id
1 'polypeptide(L)' 'MKNTDFKAFLEDNFIIFNKNDIIDMKKLPQFGSVTFTVQDGKIIQIETTIKER' A
#
# COMPACT_ATOMS: atom_id res chain seq x y z
N MET A 1 -9.98 -21.42 7.15
CA MET A 1 -9.04 -20.28 7.05
C MET A 1 -9.54 -19.20 8.00
N LYS A 2 -8.71 -18.68 8.90
CA LYS A 2 -9.09 -17.50 9.69
C LYS A 2 -9.34 -16.38 8.68
N ASN A 3 -10.55 -15.82 8.68
CA ASN A 3 -10.92 -14.69 7.85
C ASN A 3 -10.18 -13.49 8.45
N THR A 4 -8.94 -13.27 8.02
CA THR A 4 -8.16 -12.10 8.44
C THR A 4 -8.94 -10.89 7.98
N ASP A 5 -9.47 -10.12 8.92
CA ASP A 5 -10.32 -8.99 8.61
C ASP A 5 -9.45 -7.83 8.11
N PHE A 6 -9.24 -7.80 6.79
CA PHE A 6 -8.50 -6.73 6.13
C PHE A 6 -9.28 -5.40 6.12
N LYS A 7 -10.58 -5.42 6.47
CA LYS A 7 -11.44 -4.25 6.45
C LYS A 7 -10.94 -3.16 7.40
N ALA A 8 -10.49 -3.53 8.60
CA ALA A 8 -9.96 -2.58 9.57
C ALA A 8 -8.73 -1.80 9.05
N PHE A 9 -7.88 -2.45 8.24
CA PHE A 9 -6.72 -1.81 7.63
C PHE A 9 -7.14 -0.87 6.48
N LEU A 10 -8.12 -1.26 5.68
CA LEU A 10 -8.66 -0.40 4.61
C LEU A 10 -9.35 0.84 5.21
N GLU A 11 -10.09 0.70 6.31
CA GLU A 11 -10.71 1.81 7.04
C GLU A 11 -9.68 2.78 7.63
N ASP A 12 -8.48 2.30 8.03
CA ASP A 12 -7.36 3.14 8.49
C ASP A 12 -6.40 3.58 7.36
N ASN A 13 -6.91 3.63 6.12
CA ASN A 13 -6.20 4.12 4.94
C ASN A 13 -4.90 3.35 4.62
N PHE A 14 -4.84 2.05 4.89
CA PHE A 14 -3.79 1.20 4.36
C PHE A 14 -4.09 0.75 2.93
N ILE A 15 -3.04 0.73 2.12
CA ILE A 15 -3.00 0.04 0.83
C ILE A 15 -2.41 -1.34 1.07
N ILE A 16 -3.11 -2.37 0.61
CA ILE A 16 -2.65 -3.76 0.65
C ILE A 16 -2.27 -4.15 -0.79
N PHE A 17 -1.07 -4.71 -0.98
CA PHE A 17 -0.57 -5.05 -2.31
C PHE A 17 0.29 -6.32 -2.28
N ASN A 18 0.38 -7.00 -3.42
CA ASN A 18 1.31 -8.12 -3.59
C ASN A 18 2.65 -7.59 -4.09
N LYS A 19 3.75 -7.98 -3.42
CA LYS A 19 5.11 -7.70 -3.84
C LYS A 19 5.91 -8.99 -3.78
N ASN A 20 6.22 -9.55 -4.95
CA ASN A 20 6.97 -10.81 -5.08
C ASN A 20 6.34 -11.94 -4.27
N ASP A 21 5.04 -12.19 -4.48
CA ASP A 21 4.25 -13.24 -3.81
C ASP A 21 4.05 -13.06 -2.29
N ILE A 22 4.48 -11.91 -1.75
CA ILE A 22 4.23 -11.51 -0.36
C ILE A 22 3.14 -10.44 -0.33
N ILE A 23 2.13 -10.64 0.52
CA ILE A 23 1.15 -9.59 0.81
C ILE A 23 1.81 -8.59 1.78
N ASP A 24 1.96 -7.36 1.31
CA ASP A 24 2.54 -6.24 2.06
C ASP A 24 1.49 -5.13 2.21
N MET A 25 1.72 -4.22 3.15
CA MET A 25 0.78 -3.14 3.47
C MET A 25 1.49 -1.82 3.74
N LYS A 26 0.87 -0.72 3.31
CA LYS A 26 1.42 0.62 3.50
C LYS A 26 0.34 1.63 3.83
N LYS A 27 0.54 2.42 4.89
CA LYS A 27 -0.37 3.50 5.27
C LYS A 27 -0.24 4.68 4.31
N LEU A 28 -1.37 5.22 3.83
CA LEU A 28 -1.39 6.46 3.09
C LEU A 28 -1.02 7.64 3.99
N PRO A 29 -0.19 8.59 3.51
CA PRO A 29 0.02 9.83 4.23
C PRO A 29 -1.28 10.64 4.26
N GLN A 30 -1.51 11.36 5.35
CA GLN A 30 -2.67 12.26 5.47
C GLN A 30 -2.69 13.34 4.38
N PHE A 31 -1.50 13.80 3.98
CA PHE A 31 -1.31 14.76 2.89
C PHE A 31 -0.12 14.33 2.04
N GLY A 32 -0.36 14.17 0.73
CA GLY A 32 0.65 13.70 -0.22
C GLY A 32 0.15 12.50 -1.02
N SER A 33 1.06 11.60 -1.38
CA SER A 33 0.78 10.48 -2.28
C SER A 33 1.70 9.28 -2.03
N VAL A 34 1.18 8.09 -2.31
CA VAL A 34 2.00 6.88 -2.48
C VAL A 34 1.92 6.47 -3.95
N THR A 35 3.08 6.34 -4.60
CA THR A 35 3.18 5.99 -6.02
C THR A 35 3.81 4.61 -6.16
N PHE A 36 3.14 3.72 -6.90
CA PHE A 36 3.65 2.39 -7.22
C PHE A 36 4.08 2.35 -8.68
N THR A 37 5.31 1.94 -8.95
CA THR A 37 5.77 1.66 -10.31
C THR A 37 5.75 0.16 -10.53
N VAL A 38 4.96 -0.28 -11.51
CA VAL A 38 4.78 -1.68 -11.88
C VAL A 38 5.38 -1.92 -13.26
N GLN A 39 6.21 -2.96 -13.38
CA GLN A 39 6.74 -3.45 -14.65
C GLN A 39 6.58 -4.97 -14.67
N ASP A 40 6.14 -5.52 -15.81
CA ASP A 40 5.91 -6.96 -15.98
C ASP A 40 5.07 -7.60 -14.86
N GLY A 41 4.06 -6.86 -14.38
CA GLY A 41 3.19 -7.30 -13.27
C GLY A 41 3.82 -7.29 -11.88
N LYS A 42 5.08 -6.83 -11.75
CA LYS A 42 5.81 -6.74 -10.48
C LYS A 42 6.00 -5.29 -10.05
N ILE A 43 5.80 -5.03 -8.76
CA ILE A 43 6.12 -3.73 -8.17
C ILE A 43 7.64 -3.61 -8.04
N ILE A 44 8.24 -2.69 -8.80
CA ILE A 44 9.68 -2.44 -8.78
C ILE A 44 10.06 -1.25 -7.90
N GLN A 45 9.14 -0.32 -7.68
CA GLN A 45 9.38 0.87 -6.87
C GLN A 45 8.11 1.30 -6.15
N ILE A 46 8.27 1.79 -4.93
CA ILE A 46 7.22 2.39 -4.11
C ILE A 46 7.77 3.69 -3.56
N GLU A 47 7.18 4.81 -3.95
CA GLU A 47 7.55 6.14 -3.48
C GLU A 47 6.45 6.70 -2.57
N THR A 48 6.84 7.51 -1.58
CA THR A 48 5.89 8.23 -0.73
C THR A 48 6.30 9.68 -0.65
N THR A 49 5.44 10.53 -1.18
CA THR A 49 5.55 11.98 -1.06
C THR A 49 4.68 12.40 0.12
N ILE A 50 5.26 13.09 1.09
CA ILE A 50 4.54 13.73 2.18
C ILE A 50 4.49 15.22 1.86
N LYS A 51 3.30 15.82 1.91
CA LYS A 51 3.14 17.26 1.80
C LYS A 51 2.84 17.80 3.19
N GLU A 52 3.65 18.72 3.66
CA GLU A 52 3.31 19.53 4.84
C GLU A 52 2.31 20.60 4.41
N ARG A 53 1.35 20.90 5.30
CA ARG A 53 0.24 21.81 5.04
C ARG A 53 0.69 23.25 4.84
#